data_AF-A0A524ETE9-F1
#
_entry.id   AF-A0A524ETE9-F1
#
_cell.length_a   1.000
_cell.length_b   1.000
_cell.length_c   1.000
_cell.angle_alpha   90.00
_cell.angle_beta   90.00
_cell.angle_gamma   90.00
#
_symmetry.space_group_name_H-M   'P 1'
#
loop_
_entity.id
_entity.type
_entity.pdbx_description
1 polymer ?
#
loop_
_entity_poly.entity_id
_entity_poly.type
_entity_poly.pdbx_seq_one_letter_code
_entity_poly.pdbx_strand_id
1 'polypeptide(L)'
;MSKIIKWQYDEFFQDRRVKLINILLSEVIFLKTHLKRSELPSEKYYIREALEKLEYLLEILKNNETCLSDADFDKIVNFIYQIFQDIAKKLEK
;
A
#
# COMPACT_ATOMS: atom_id res chain seq x y z
N MET A 1 -5.68 27.61 -22.02
CA MET A 1 -4.85 26.43 -21.75
C MET A 1 -5.65 25.18 -22.09
N SER A 2 -5.13 24.33 -22.98
CA SER A 2 -5.88 23.18 -23.52
C SER A 2 -6.19 22.14 -22.45
N LYS A 3 -7.43 21.61 -22.41
CA LYS A 3 -7.88 20.59 -21.44
C LYS A 3 -7.00 19.33 -21.44
N ILE A 4 -6.36 19.04 -22.59
CA ILE A 4 -5.47 17.89 -22.80
C ILE A 4 -4.16 18.03 -22.00
N ILE A 5 -3.62 19.26 -21.90
CA ILE A 5 -2.40 19.53 -21.14
C ILE A 5 -2.68 19.34 -19.64
N LYS A 6 -3.87 19.74 -19.17
CA LYS A 6 -4.28 19.56 -17.77
C LYS A 6 -4.41 18.07 -17.40
N TRP A 7 -4.95 17.26 -18.30
CA TRP A 7 -5.06 15.80 -18.15
C TRP A 7 -3.69 15.12 -18.10
N GLN A 8 -2.78 15.47 -19.01
CA GLN A 8 -1.42 14.95 -18.98
C GLN A 8 -0.65 15.43 -17.75
N TYR A 9 -0.91 16.65 -17.28
CA TYR A 9 -0.34 17.15 -16.03
C TYR A 9 -0.88 16.36 -14.82
N ASP A 10 -2.18 16.07 -14.74
CA ASP A 10 -2.75 15.27 -13.64
C ASP A 10 -2.25 13.81 -13.62
N GLU A 11 -2.05 13.17 -14.78
CA GLU A 11 -1.53 11.79 -14.83
C GLU A 11 -0.01 11.69 -14.53
N PHE A 12 0.78 12.65 -15.01
CA PHE A 12 2.23 12.69 -14.76
C PHE A 12 2.59 13.31 -13.40
N PHE A 13 1.84 14.32 -12.94
CA PHE A 13 2.03 15.01 -11.65
C PHE A 13 1.02 14.57 -10.58
N GLN A 14 0.39 13.41 -10.72
CA GLN A 14 -0.20 12.77 -9.55
C GLN A 14 0.93 12.59 -8.53
N ASP A 15 0.76 13.22 -7.37
CA ASP A 15 1.72 13.15 -6.27
C ASP A 15 2.10 11.68 -6.06
N ARG A 16 3.40 11.38 -6.03
CA ARG A 16 3.91 10.01 -5.84
C ARG A 16 3.29 9.38 -4.59
N ARG A 17 2.93 10.19 -3.59
CA ARG A 17 2.13 9.80 -2.43
C ARG A 17 0.74 9.29 -2.80
N VAL A 18 0.01 9.98 -3.67
CA VAL A 18 -1.34 9.57 -4.11
C VAL A 18 -1.28 8.25 -4.87
N LYS A 19 -0.28 8.06 -5.75
CA LYS A 19 -0.04 6.77 -6.42
C LYS A 19 0.23 5.66 -5.41
N LEU A 20 1.07 5.92 -4.41
CA LEU A 20 1.39 4.97 -3.36
C LEU A 20 0.19 4.63 -2.47
N ILE A 21 -0.60 5.62 -2.06
CA ILE A 21 -1.84 5.43 -1.30
C ILE A 21 -2.82 4.58 -2.10
N ASN A 22 -2.96 4.81 -3.41
CA ASN A 22 -3.84 4.03 -4.27
C ASN A 22 -3.38 2.57 -4.38
N ILE A 23 -2.07 2.34 -4.57
CA ILE A 23 -1.50 0.98 -4.58
C ILE A 23 -1.76 0.29 -3.24
N LEU A 24 -1.46 0.96 -2.12
CA LEU A 24 -1.72 0.44 -0.78
C LEU A 24 -3.20 0.12 -0.54
N LEU A 25 -4.12 0.96 -1.01
CA LEU A 25 -5.56 0.70 -0.91
C LEU A 25 -5.96 -0.55 -1.68
N SER A 26 -5.49 -0.70 -2.93
CA SER A 26 -5.75 -1.89 -3.74
C SER A 26 -5.22 -3.16 -3.07
N GLU A 27 -4.02 -3.09 -2.53
CA GLU A 27 -3.38 -4.20 -1.83
C GLU A 27 -4.08 -4.55 -0.50
N VAL A 28 -4.52 -3.56 0.28
CA VAL A 28 -5.33 -3.76 1.49
C VAL A 28 -6.67 -4.42 1.15
N ILE A 29 -7.32 -4.01 0.06
CA ILE A 29 -8.57 -4.63 -0.42
C ILE A 29 -8.32 -6.08 -0.83
N PHE A 30 -7.22 -6.34 -1.53
CA PHE A 30 -6.81 -7.69 -1.92
C PHE A 30 -6.59 -8.59 -0.70
N LEU A 31 -5.81 -8.14 0.28
CA LEU A 31 -5.56 -8.88 1.52
C LEU A 31 -6.83 -9.08 2.36
N LYS A 32 -7.73 -8.09 2.45
CA LYS A 32 -9.04 -8.25 3.10
C LYS A 32 -9.90 -9.30 2.39
N THR A 33 -9.81 -9.38 1.08
CA THR A 33 -10.53 -10.39 0.28
C THR A 33 -9.95 -11.78 0.51
N HIS A 34 -8.62 -11.90 0.57
CA HIS A 34 -7.94 -13.13 0.95
C HIS A 34 -8.26 -13.57 2.38
N LEU A 35 -8.31 -12.65 3.35
CA LEU A 35 -8.69 -12.94 4.73
C LEU A 35 -10.08 -13.57 4.84
N LYS A 36 -11.04 -13.08 4.04
CA LYS A 36 -12.41 -13.62 4.00
C LYS A 36 -12.49 -15.00 3.37
N ARG A 37 -11.59 -15.31 2.43
CA ARG A 37 -11.56 -16.59 1.70
C ARG A 37 -10.70 -17.65 2.36
N SER A 38 -9.71 -17.26 3.16
CA SER A 38 -8.85 -18.21 3.84
C SER A 38 -9.65 -19.04 4.84
N GLU A 39 -9.38 -20.34 4.89
CA GLU A 39 -9.99 -21.27 5.84
C GLU A 39 -9.04 -21.59 7.01
N LEU A 40 -7.73 -21.40 6.80
CA LEU A 40 -6.68 -21.72 7.75
C LEU A 40 -6.51 -20.62 8.83
N PRO A 41 -6.58 -20.97 10.13
CA PRO A 41 -6.40 -19.99 11.21
C PRO A 41 -5.04 -19.30 11.20
N SER A 42 -3.98 -20.01 10.80
CA SER A 42 -2.61 -19.48 10.67
C SER A 42 -2.49 -18.43 9.57
N GLU A 43 -3.06 -18.70 8.40
CA GLU A 43 -3.12 -17.74 7.29
C GLU A 43 -3.92 -16.49 7.67
N LYS A 44 -5.08 -16.67 8.34
CA LYS A 44 -5.87 -15.54 8.84
C LYS A 44 -5.08 -14.66 9.80
N TYR A 45 -4.27 -15.27 10.67
CA TYR A 45 -3.42 -14.54 11.60
C TYR A 45 -2.39 -13.70 10.86
N TYR A 46 -1.66 -14.28 9.89
CA TYR A 46 -0.64 -13.55 9.14
C TYR A 46 -1.20 -12.47 8.24
N ILE A 47 -2.33 -12.74 7.57
CA ILE A 47 -3.02 -11.74 6.74
C ILE A 47 -3.53 -10.58 7.61
N ARG A 48 -4.02 -10.85 8.83
CA ARG A 48 -4.45 -9.81 9.75
C ARG A 48 -3.27 -8.97 10.25
N GLU A 49 -2.15 -9.59 10.62
CA GLU A 49 -0.93 -8.89 11.05
C GLU A 49 -0.39 -7.97 9.93
N ALA A 50 -0.40 -8.45 8.68
CA ALA A 50 -0.02 -7.65 7.53
C ALA A 50 -0.99 -6.50 7.25
N LEU A 51 -2.30 -6.74 7.39
CA LEU A 51 -3.32 -5.70 7.23
C LEU A 51 -3.16 -4.59 8.25
N GLU A 52 -2.93 -4.90 9.53
CA GLU A 52 -2.69 -3.90 10.57
C GLU A 52 -1.49 -3.01 10.23
N LYS A 53 -0.38 -3.61 9.77
CA LYS A 53 0.82 -2.87 9.35
C LYS A 53 0.56 -1.97 8.14
N LEU A 54 -0.19 -2.45 7.15
CA LEU A 54 -0.53 -1.67 5.95
C LEU A 54 -1.54 -0.55 6.25
N GLU A 55 -2.53 -0.79 7.12
CA GLU A 55 -3.50 0.22 7.55
C GLU A 55 -2.84 1.33 8.36
N TYR A 56 -1.94 0.98 9.28
CA TYR A 56 -1.13 1.95 10.03
C TYR A 56 -0.30 2.83 9.08
N LEU A 57 0.34 2.22 8.08
CA LEU A 57 1.14 2.93 7.10
C LEU A 57 0.28 3.82 6.18
N LEU A 58 -0.92 3.36 5.81
CA LEU A 58 -1.90 4.15 5.06
C LEU A 58 -2.36 5.39 5.86
N GLU A 59 -2.60 5.23 7.16
CA GLU A 59 -2.99 6.32 8.05
C GLU A 59 -1.88 7.37 8.17
N ILE A 60 -0.63 6.94 8.33
CA ILE A 60 0.54 7.84 8.32
C ILE A 60 0.63 8.61 7.00
N LEU A 61 0.45 7.93 5.86
CA LEU A 61 0.51 8.57 4.55
C LEU A 61 -0.66 9.54 4.29
N LYS A 62 -1.84 9.26 4.85
CA LYS A 62 -3.00 10.14 4.75
C LYS A 62 -2.88 11.37 5.65
N ASN A 63 -2.32 11.22 6.84
CA ASN A 63 -2.24 12.28 7.85
C ASN A 63 -1.00 13.17 7.71
N ASN A 64 0.06 12.71 7.05
CA ASN A 64 1.18 13.59 6.72
C ASN A 64 0.80 14.49 5.54
N GLU A 65 0.46 15.75 5.82
CA GLU A 65 0.24 16.78 4.80
C GLU A 65 1.57 17.22 4.14
N THR A 66 2.71 17.01 4.82
CA THR A 66 4.04 17.43 4.36
C THR A 66 4.59 16.53 3.25
N CYS A 67 5.18 17.16 2.23
CA CYS A 67 5.89 16.50 1.12
C CYS A 67 6.88 15.45 1.68
N LEU A 68 6.61 14.16 1.46
CA LEU A 68 7.52 13.09 1.88
C LEU A 68 8.83 13.25 1.10
N SER A 69 9.96 13.21 1.80
CA SER A 69 11.25 13.18 1.13
C SER A 69 11.38 11.91 0.31
N ASP A 70 12.15 11.95 -0.78
CA ASP A 70 12.39 10.75 -1.61
C ASP A 70 12.96 9.59 -0.78
N ALA A 71 13.81 9.89 0.20
CA ALA A 71 14.39 8.89 1.09
C ALA A 71 13.36 8.22 2.02
N ASP A 72 12.36 8.98 2.49
CA ASP A 72 11.29 8.43 3.33
C ASP A 72 10.28 7.67 2.49
N PHE A 73 10.04 8.11 1.25
CA PHE A 73 9.26 7.36 0.27
C PHE A 73 9.87 5.99 -0.02
N ASP A 74 11.17 5.92 -0.31
CA ASP A 74 11.86 4.65 -0.59
C ASP A 74 11.83 3.70 0.61
N LYS A 75 11.97 4.22 1.84
CA LYS A 75 11.82 3.42 3.06
C LYS A 75 10.41 2.83 3.18
N ILE A 76 9.40 3.62 2.87
CA ILE A 76 8.00 3.18 2.92
C ILE A 76 7.75 2.08 1.88
N VAL A 77 8.21 2.26 0.64
CA VAL A 77 8.09 1.23 -0.41
C VAL A 77 8.80 -0.05 0.01
N ASN A 78 10.01 0.06 0.59
CA ASN A 78 10.75 -1.09 1.08
C ASN A 78 10.03 -1.80 2.24
N PHE A 79 9.40 -1.05 3.15
CA PHE A 79 8.62 -1.62 4.25
C PHE A 79 7.40 -2.40 3.73
N ILE A 80 6.70 -1.84 2.73
CA ILE A 80 5.59 -2.53 2.05
C ILE A 80 6.09 -3.81 1.40
N TYR A 81 7.21 -3.75 0.66
CA TYR A 81 7.81 -4.91 0.03
C TYR A 81 8.18 -6.02 1.04
N GLN A 82 8.73 -5.65 2.20
CA GLN A 82 9.05 -6.60 3.27
C GLN A 82 7.80 -7.27 3.85
N ILE A 83 6.71 -6.52 4.06
CA ILE A 83 5.42 -7.09 4.50
C ILE A 83 4.93 -8.13 3.50
N PHE A 84 4.95 -7.82 2.19
CA PHE A 84 4.53 -8.76 1.16
C PHE A 84 5.45 -9.97 1.04
N GLN A 85 6.77 -9.80 1.17
CA GLN A 85 7.71 -10.92 1.23
C GLN A 85 7.43 -11.85 2.42
N ASP A 86 7.14 -11.29 3.59
CA ASP A 86 6.84 -12.09 4.79
C ASP A 86 5.53 -12.87 4.63
N ILE A 87 4.50 -12.27 4.03
CA ILE A 87 3.26 -12.97 3.70
C ILE A 87 3.53 -14.11 2.70
N ALA A 88 4.24 -13.81 1.61
CA ALA A 88 4.54 -14.80 0.57
C ALA A 88 5.35 -15.99 1.11
N LYS A 89 6.41 -15.73 1.88
CA LYS A 89 7.22 -16.78 2.53
C LYS A 89 6.42 -17.64 3.52
N LYS A 90 5.43 -17.04 4.18
CA LYS A 90 4.57 -17.75 5.15
C LYS A 90 3.42 -18.50 4.48
N LEU A 91 3.01 -18.12 3.27
CA LEU A 91 1.99 -18.79 2.46
C LEU A 91 2.56 -19.93 1.58
N GLU A 92 3.86 -19.90 1.24
CA GLU A 92 4.52 -20.98 0.48
C GLU A 92 4.88 -22.23 1.30
N LYS A 93 4.49 -22.30 2.59
CA LYS A 93 4.70 -23.46 3.48
C LYS A 93 3.40 -24.19 3.77
#